data_AF-A0A268TPS5-F1
#
_entry.id   AF-A0A268TPS5-F1
#
_cell.length_a   1.000
_cell.length_b   1.000
_cell.length_c   1.000
_cell.angle_alpha   90.00
_cell.angle_beta   90.00
_cell.angle_gamma   90.00
#
_symmetry.space_group_name_H-M   'P 1'
#
loop_
_entity.id
_entity.type
_entity.pdbx_description
1 polymer ?
#
loop_
_entity_poly.entity_id
_entity_poly.type
_entity_poly.pdbx_seq_one_letter_code
_entity_poly.pdbx_strand_id
1 'polypeptide(L)'
;MPLHILHPEFCYHNSTFEVYWQLFKGDGYGKWGFTQDGYSPSKTPFIQNKLKKKVPALCLVRDPITAIASGINYYIFKNILQNSFEAQKDYLDISINDEKFLDGTIYFGKNIAQVSPLIIKILVIDTTELIGEITQTTMEKIAAFLSINTPTQKDKFSIKVNDTFTRCFPHRFTISKHEFMLSPFEGIFDPKDRELTYNKKDHRFYITRSYISERFPQRPLYISTPKPITITPTLYAQITDQAEAYLLQVQKLQALYDKHKLTPQAILSYLTSHPKTLKHLQSTLPDQITPISQLAPQIPKNWLYYQEFLTL
;
A
#
# COMPACT_ATOMS: atom_id res chain seq x y z
N MET A 1 8.15 27.94 -2.81
CA MET A 1 8.03 27.66 -4.26
C MET A 1 6.63 27.12 -4.47
N PRO A 2 5.71 27.84 -5.12
CA PRO A 2 4.30 27.48 -5.05
C PRO A 2 4.03 26.34 -6.02
N LEU A 3 3.72 25.16 -5.48
CA LEU A 3 3.14 24.05 -6.21
C LEU A 3 1.62 24.20 -6.13
N HIS A 4 1.00 24.69 -7.20
CA HIS A 4 -0.44 24.60 -7.48
C HIS A 4 -0.57 23.84 -8.82
N ILE A 5 -1.54 22.96 -9.07
CA ILE A 5 -3.00 23.15 -9.10
C ILE A 5 -3.68 21.76 -9.13
N LEU A 6 -4.82 21.61 -8.45
CA LEU A 6 -5.92 20.69 -8.84
C LEU A 6 -6.87 21.37 -9.80
N HIS A 7 -7.42 20.58 -10.72
CA HIS A 7 -8.78 20.84 -11.15
C HIS A 7 -9.65 19.57 -11.04
N PRO A 8 -10.84 19.63 -10.41
CA PRO A 8 -11.76 18.50 -10.22
C PRO A 8 -12.27 17.82 -11.51
N GLU A 9 -12.10 18.48 -12.66
CA GLU A 9 -12.67 18.04 -13.94
C GLU A 9 -11.91 16.90 -14.63
N PHE A 10 -10.80 16.43 -14.05
CA PHE A 10 -9.96 15.38 -14.64
C PHE A 10 -10.03 14.03 -13.90
N CYS A 11 -10.96 13.87 -12.95
CA CYS A 11 -11.18 12.63 -12.20
C CYS A 11 -11.94 11.53 -12.99
N TYR A 12 -12.19 11.73 -14.27
CA TYR A 12 -12.89 10.74 -15.10
C TYR A 12 -11.98 10.26 -16.24
N HIS A 13 -11.73 8.94 -16.21
CA HIS A 13 -11.31 8.03 -17.29
C HIS A 13 -9.94 7.31 -17.14
N ASN A 14 -10.04 5.99 -16.93
CA ASN A 14 -9.16 4.91 -17.43
C ASN A 14 -7.64 5.02 -17.27
N SER A 15 -7.15 5.73 -16.27
CA SER A 15 -5.72 5.79 -15.97
C SER A 15 -5.50 5.55 -14.48
N THR A 16 -4.75 4.50 -14.15
CA THR A 16 -4.15 4.26 -12.82
C THR A 16 -3.06 5.30 -12.59
N PHE A 17 -3.49 6.56 -12.49
CA PHE A 17 -2.70 7.70 -12.07
C PHE A 17 -3.27 8.15 -10.73
N GLU A 18 -2.98 7.40 -9.67
CA GLU A 18 -3.32 7.85 -8.32
C GLU A 18 -2.25 8.85 -7.85
N VAL A 19 -2.27 10.06 -8.44
CA VAL A 19 -1.69 11.21 -7.77
C VAL A 19 -2.67 11.58 -6.67
N TYR A 20 -2.37 11.11 -5.46
CA TYR A 20 -3.16 11.43 -4.28
C TYR A 20 -3.02 12.90 -3.93
N TRP A 21 -3.72 13.81 -4.63
CA TRP A 21 -3.96 15.20 -4.18
C TRP A 21 -4.37 15.28 -2.69
N GLN A 22 -4.90 14.20 -2.18
CA GLN A 22 -5.46 14.04 -0.87
C GLN A 22 -4.38 13.96 0.24
N LEU A 23 -3.17 13.45 -0.09
CA LEU A 23 -1.99 13.59 0.78
C LEU A 23 -1.60 15.07 1.01
N PHE A 24 -2.19 16.00 0.23
CA PHE A 24 -1.90 17.42 0.22
C PHE A 24 -2.88 18.27 1.04
N LYS A 25 -3.95 17.70 1.60
CA LYS A 25 -4.95 18.40 2.43
C LYS A 25 -4.59 18.45 3.93
N GLY A 26 -3.47 17.84 4.36
CA GLY A 26 -2.94 17.97 5.72
C GLY A 26 -2.10 19.24 5.91
N ASP A 27 -2.03 19.77 7.14
CA ASP A 27 -1.24 20.95 7.49
C ASP A 27 0.27 20.74 7.15
N GLY A 28 0.72 21.26 6.02
CA GLY A 28 2.14 21.49 5.71
C GLY A 28 2.95 20.36 5.05
N TYR A 29 2.46 19.11 5.05
CA TYR A 29 3.29 17.95 4.64
C TYR A 29 3.25 17.61 3.14
N GLY A 30 2.20 18.00 2.40
CA GLY A 30 2.04 17.60 1.00
C GLY A 30 2.70 18.51 -0.04
N LYS A 31 3.35 19.62 0.31
CA LYS A 31 3.80 20.61 -0.69
C LYS A 31 5.00 20.18 -1.58
N TRP A 32 5.46 18.92 -1.56
CA TRP A 32 6.85 18.60 -1.91
C TRP A 32 7.11 17.41 -2.85
N GLY A 33 6.10 16.67 -3.35
CA GLY A 33 6.40 15.44 -4.11
C GLY A 33 5.37 14.99 -5.15
N PHE A 34 5.80 14.05 -5.97
CA PHE A 34 5.01 13.32 -6.97
C PHE A 34 5.22 11.82 -6.72
N THR A 35 4.14 11.05 -6.68
CA THR A 35 4.18 9.58 -6.56
C THR A 35 3.72 8.98 -7.87
N GLN A 36 4.52 8.07 -8.42
CA GLN A 36 4.17 7.26 -9.56
C GLN A 36 4.06 5.81 -9.11
N ASP A 37 2.87 5.24 -9.27
CA ASP A 37 2.62 3.82 -9.04
C ASP A 37 2.24 3.15 -10.36
N GLY A 38 2.92 2.05 -10.71
CA GLY A 38 2.76 1.33 -11.97
C GLY A 38 3.17 2.10 -13.23
N TYR A 39 3.56 1.37 -14.28
CA TYR A 39 3.85 1.95 -15.60
C TYR A 39 2.56 2.24 -16.37
N SER A 40 2.56 3.35 -17.12
CA SER A 40 1.60 3.55 -18.21
C SER A 40 2.14 4.60 -19.19
N PRO A 41 2.07 4.38 -20.51
CA PRO A 41 2.60 5.31 -21.50
C PRO A 41 1.99 6.72 -21.40
N SER A 42 0.73 6.83 -20.99
CA SER A 42 0.02 8.11 -20.84
C SER A 42 0.59 9.00 -19.72
N LYS A 43 1.41 8.45 -18.82
CA LYS A 43 2.03 9.21 -17.73
C LYS A 43 3.19 10.08 -18.21
N THR A 44 3.92 9.67 -19.25
CA THR A 44 5.12 10.41 -19.69
C THR A 44 4.83 11.87 -20.04
N PRO A 45 3.83 12.19 -20.90
CA PRO A 45 3.53 13.59 -21.23
C PRO A 45 3.06 14.38 -20.00
N PHE A 46 2.32 13.73 -19.10
CA PHE A 46 1.86 14.35 -17.86
C PHE A 46 3.04 14.75 -16.96
N ILE A 47 3.96 13.80 -16.70
CA ILE A 47 5.12 14.03 -15.84
C ILE A 47 5.99 15.15 -16.44
N GLN A 48 6.28 15.10 -17.74
CA GLN A 48 7.05 16.14 -18.43
C GLN A 48 6.36 17.52 -18.40
N ASN A 49 5.02 17.54 -18.48
CA ASN A 49 4.30 18.80 -18.41
C ASN A 49 4.25 19.37 -16.99
N LYS A 50 4.20 18.54 -15.94
CA LYS A 50 4.03 19.04 -14.57
C LYS A 50 5.34 19.24 -13.81
N LEU A 51 6.36 18.41 -14.07
CA LEU A 51 7.64 18.47 -13.39
C LEU A 51 8.62 19.35 -14.17
N LYS A 52 8.55 20.67 -13.93
CA LYS A 52 9.38 21.66 -14.64
C LYS A 52 10.81 21.82 -14.11
N LYS A 53 11.12 21.19 -12.98
CA LYS A 53 12.45 21.21 -12.34
C LYS A 53 12.90 19.80 -12.08
N LYS A 54 14.21 19.55 -12.20
CA LYS A 54 14.77 18.27 -11.80
C LYS A 54 14.68 18.12 -10.28
N VAL A 55 14.31 16.94 -9.79
CA VAL A 55 14.07 16.65 -8.36
C VAL A 55 14.77 15.36 -7.93
N PRO A 56 15.09 15.16 -6.64
CA PRO A 56 15.49 13.84 -6.17
C PRO A 56 14.31 12.86 -6.25
N ALA A 57 14.59 11.59 -6.55
CA ALA A 57 13.57 10.53 -6.58
C ALA A 57 13.86 9.42 -5.57
N LEU A 58 12.81 8.94 -4.92
CA LEU A 58 12.82 7.69 -4.18
C LEU A 58 12.18 6.62 -5.07
N CYS A 59 12.85 5.47 -5.22
CA CYS A 59 12.36 4.36 -6.02
C CYS A 59 12.18 3.15 -5.12
N LEU A 60 10.92 2.83 -4.82
CA LEU A 60 10.58 1.63 -4.07
C LEU A 60 10.55 0.44 -5.03
N VAL A 61 11.31 -0.59 -4.71
CA VAL A 61 11.41 -1.81 -5.51
C VAL A 61 11.13 -3.02 -4.63
N ARG A 62 10.75 -4.12 -5.26
CA ARG A 62 10.46 -5.38 -4.58
C ARG A 62 10.87 -6.52 -5.49
N ASP A 63 11.25 -7.64 -4.87
CA ASP A 63 11.38 -8.91 -5.58
C ASP A 63 10.16 -9.12 -6.51
N PRO A 64 10.37 -9.26 -7.84
CA PRO A 64 9.30 -9.28 -8.83
C PRO A 64 8.32 -10.43 -8.64
N ILE A 65 8.77 -11.61 -8.20
CA ILE A 65 7.90 -12.76 -7.95
C ILE A 65 7.02 -12.49 -6.74
N THR A 66 7.60 -11.90 -5.71
CA THR A 66 6.87 -11.47 -4.51
C THR A 66 5.90 -10.33 -4.84
N ALA A 67 6.26 -9.42 -5.76
CA ALA A 67 5.38 -8.35 -6.23
C ALA A 67 4.15 -8.91 -6.98
N ILE A 68 4.35 -9.88 -7.89
CA ILE A 68 3.26 -10.59 -8.57
C ILE A 68 2.32 -11.26 -7.56
N ALA A 69 2.87 -12.05 -6.63
CA ALA A 69 2.06 -12.71 -5.60
C ALA A 69 1.26 -11.68 -4.77
N SER A 70 1.89 -10.56 -4.40
CA SER A 70 1.24 -9.49 -3.65
C SER A 70 0.12 -8.80 -4.43
N GLY A 71 0.32 -8.55 -5.72
CA GLY A 71 -0.69 -7.95 -6.59
C GLY A 71 -1.93 -8.84 -6.72
N ILE A 72 -1.72 -10.13 -6.96
CA ILE A 72 -2.81 -11.11 -7.06
C ILE A 72 -3.54 -11.24 -5.72
N ASN A 73 -2.79 -11.35 -4.62
CA ASN A 73 -3.35 -11.44 -3.28
C ASN A 73 -4.18 -10.21 -2.88
N TYR A 74 -3.81 -9.02 -3.36
CA TYR A 74 -4.64 -7.84 -3.17
C TYR A 74 -6.01 -8.00 -3.85
N TYR A 75 -6.07 -8.52 -5.08
CA TYR A 75 -7.34 -8.80 -5.76
C TYR A 75 -8.17 -9.87 -5.04
N ILE A 76 -7.54 -10.95 -4.59
CA ILE A 76 -8.19 -12.00 -3.80
C ILE A 76 -8.83 -11.39 -2.55
N PHE A 77 -8.05 -10.65 -1.76
CA PHE A 77 -8.54 -10.02 -0.53
C PHE A 77 -9.68 -9.03 -0.81
N LYS A 78 -9.54 -8.20 -1.85
CA LYS A 78 -10.57 -7.24 -2.25
C LYS A 78 -11.88 -7.95 -2.60
N ASN A 79 -11.82 -9.04 -3.37
CA ASN A 79 -13.01 -9.80 -3.73
C ASN A 79 -13.64 -10.48 -2.52
N ILE A 80 -12.83 -10.99 -1.58
CA ILE A 80 -13.33 -11.53 -0.30
C ILE A 80 -14.08 -10.45 0.47
N LEU A 81 -13.49 -9.26 0.61
CA LEU A 81 -14.09 -8.13 1.32
C LEU A 81 -15.41 -7.66 0.68
N GLN A 82 -15.54 -7.82 -0.63
CA GLN A 82 -16.72 -7.44 -1.42
C GLN A 82 -17.75 -8.57 -1.57
N ASN A 83 -17.55 -9.72 -0.92
CA ASN A 83 -18.36 -10.93 -1.11
C ASN A 83 -18.51 -11.35 -2.59
N SER A 84 -17.47 -11.12 -3.40
CA SER A 84 -17.40 -11.47 -4.82
C SER A 84 -16.29 -12.48 -5.13
N PHE A 85 -15.73 -13.11 -4.11
CA PHE A 85 -14.66 -14.09 -4.26
C PHE A 85 -15.19 -15.44 -4.77
N GLU A 86 -14.68 -15.85 -5.93
CA GLU A 86 -14.92 -17.17 -6.53
C GLU A 86 -13.71 -18.09 -6.31
N ALA A 87 -13.86 -19.14 -5.50
CA ALA A 87 -12.75 -20.03 -5.15
C ALA A 87 -12.19 -20.84 -6.34
N GLN A 88 -13.03 -21.08 -7.34
CA GLN A 88 -12.70 -21.82 -8.57
C GLN A 88 -11.99 -20.98 -9.63
N LYS A 89 -11.93 -19.65 -9.44
CA LYS A 89 -11.33 -18.74 -10.41
C LYS A 89 -9.81 -18.83 -10.34
N ASP A 90 -9.16 -19.03 -11.49
CA ASP A 90 -7.70 -19.03 -11.58
C ASP A 90 -7.15 -17.59 -11.59
N TYR A 91 -7.06 -16.99 -10.41
CA TYR A 91 -6.51 -15.65 -10.24
C TYR A 91 -5.06 -15.53 -10.71
N LEU A 92 -4.30 -16.63 -10.69
CA LEU A 92 -2.90 -16.64 -11.08
C LEU A 92 -2.78 -16.51 -12.59
N ASP A 93 -3.40 -17.44 -13.33
CA ASP A 93 -3.38 -17.46 -14.80
C ASP A 93 -3.94 -16.16 -15.40
N ILE A 94 -5.07 -15.68 -14.87
CA ILE A 94 -5.71 -14.46 -15.35
C ILE A 94 -4.80 -13.24 -15.17
N SER A 95 -4.12 -13.13 -14.02
CA SER A 95 -3.36 -11.92 -13.70
C SER A 95 -1.99 -11.93 -14.38
N ILE A 96 -1.27 -13.04 -14.34
CA ILE A 96 0.11 -13.11 -14.83
C ILE A 96 0.20 -12.99 -16.36
N ASN A 97 -0.88 -13.33 -17.06
CA ASN A 97 -1.00 -13.19 -18.51
C ASN A 97 -1.68 -11.87 -18.93
N ASP A 98 -2.03 -10.99 -17.99
CA ASP A 98 -2.54 -9.64 -18.27
C ASP A 98 -1.39 -8.62 -18.25
N GLU A 99 -1.03 -8.07 -19.41
CA GLU A 99 0.01 -7.04 -19.52
C GLU A 99 -0.29 -5.81 -18.66
N LYS A 100 -1.55 -5.42 -18.46
CA LYS A 100 -1.88 -4.27 -17.60
C LYS A 100 -1.56 -4.55 -16.15
N PHE A 101 -1.72 -5.80 -15.72
CA PHE A 101 -1.31 -6.23 -14.39
C PHE A 101 0.22 -6.18 -14.25
N LEU A 102 0.96 -6.68 -15.24
CA LEU A 102 2.43 -6.65 -15.24
C LEU A 102 2.99 -5.22 -15.29
N ASP A 103 2.40 -4.35 -16.12
CA ASP A 103 2.69 -2.90 -16.20
C ASP A 103 2.59 -2.25 -14.81
N GLY A 104 1.53 -2.59 -14.06
CA GLY A 104 1.28 -2.08 -12.72
C GLY A 104 2.24 -2.64 -11.66
N THR A 105 2.82 -3.81 -11.88
CA THR A 105 3.43 -4.61 -10.81
C THR A 105 4.95 -4.76 -10.92
N ILE A 106 5.49 -5.03 -12.12
CA ILE A 106 6.90 -5.43 -12.31
C ILE A 106 7.67 -4.55 -13.30
N TYR A 107 7.05 -3.52 -13.89
CA TYR A 107 7.66 -2.65 -14.89
C TYR A 107 8.52 -1.52 -14.27
N PHE A 108 9.45 -1.88 -13.38
CA PHE A 108 10.27 -0.92 -12.63
C PHE A 108 11.18 -0.09 -13.55
N GLY A 109 11.88 -0.74 -14.49
CA GLY A 109 12.80 -0.08 -15.40
C GLY A 109 12.11 0.95 -16.28
N LYS A 110 10.93 0.64 -16.80
CA LYS A 110 10.11 1.59 -17.54
C LYS A 110 9.64 2.76 -16.68
N ASN A 111 9.23 2.53 -15.43
CA ASN A 111 8.90 3.62 -14.49
C ASN A 111 10.10 4.56 -14.27
N ILE A 112 11.30 4.00 -14.02
CA ILE A 112 12.53 4.79 -13.87
C ILE A 112 12.82 5.59 -15.15
N ALA A 113 12.68 4.98 -16.33
CA ALA A 113 12.90 5.65 -17.60
C ALA A 113 11.96 6.84 -17.83
N GLN A 114 10.69 6.76 -17.41
CA GLN A 114 9.73 7.85 -17.54
C GLN A 114 10.11 9.11 -16.75
N VAL A 115 10.76 8.93 -15.60
CA VAL A 115 11.17 10.05 -14.73
C VAL A 115 12.64 10.44 -14.91
N SER A 116 13.46 9.61 -15.56
CA SER A 116 14.92 9.81 -15.67
C SER A 116 15.35 11.18 -16.20
N PRO A 117 14.68 11.82 -17.17
CA PRO A 117 15.09 13.15 -17.65
C PRO A 117 14.87 14.25 -16.61
N LEU A 118 14.05 13.97 -15.59
CA LEU A 118 13.50 14.93 -14.63
C LEU A 118 14.02 14.69 -13.22
N ILE A 119 14.98 13.78 -13.03
CA ILE A 119 15.58 13.49 -11.73
C ILE A 119 17.05 13.94 -11.69
N ILE A 120 17.49 14.44 -10.53
CA ILE A 120 18.91 14.76 -10.28
C ILE A 120 19.69 13.59 -9.70
N LYS A 121 19.03 12.76 -8.89
CA LYS A 121 19.58 11.58 -8.21
C LYS A 121 18.42 10.68 -7.80
N ILE A 122 18.70 9.39 -7.66
CA ILE A 122 17.72 8.38 -7.29
C ILE A 122 18.24 7.57 -6.11
N LEU A 123 17.37 7.33 -5.12
CA LEU A 123 17.62 6.39 -4.04
C LEU A 123 16.68 5.20 -4.24
N VAL A 124 17.27 4.04 -4.52
CA VAL A 124 16.54 2.77 -4.62
C VAL A 124 16.41 2.17 -3.22
N ILE A 125 15.20 1.75 -2.86
CA ILE A 125 14.86 1.20 -1.54
C ILE A 125 14.10 -0.09 -1.79
N ASP A 126 14.58 -1.17 -1.20
CA ASP A 126 13.81 -2.41 -1.20
C ASP A 126 12.64 -2.31 -0.20
N THR A 127 11.45 -2.74 -0.59
CA THR A 127 10.26 -2.68 0.29
C THR A 127 10.43 -3.46 1.60
N THR A 128 11.33 -4.45 1.68
CA THR A 128 11.67 -5.14 2.93
C THR A 128 12.41 -4.23 3.92
N GLU A 129 13.06 -3.17 3.44
CA GLU A 129 13.70 -2.15 4.30
C GLU A 129 12.66 -1.25 5.01
N LEU A 130 11.38 -1.36 4.65
CA LEU A 130 10.26 -0.58 5.20
C LEU A 130 9.36 -1.44 6.11
N ILE A 131 9.90 -2.51 6.68
CA ILE A 131 9.17 -3.44 7.55
C ILE A 131 9.87 -3.55 8.91
N GLY A 132 9.11 -3.34 9.98
CA GLY A 132 9.58 -3.56 11.35
C GLY A 132 10.69 -2.58 11.77
N GLU A 133 11.64 -3.06 12.55
CA GLU A 133 12.70 -2.24 13.17
C GLU A 133 13.63 -1.58 12.15
N ILE A 134 13.86 -2.21 10.99
CA ILE A 134 14.73 -1.70 9.92
C ILE A 134 14.16 -0.39 9.33
N THR A 135 12.84 -0.21 9.38
CA THR A 135 12.15 0.98 8.85
C THR A 135 12.74 2.28 9.39
N GLN A 136 13.14 2.32 10.67
CA GLN A 136 13.71 3.55 11.25
C GLN A 136 15.02 3.93 10.55
N THR A 137 15.95 2.99 10.41
CA THR A 137 17.23 3.20 9.73
C THR A 137 17.02 3.61 8.27
N THR A 138 16.03 3.02 7.61
CA THR A 138 15.66 3.39 6.24
C THR A 138 15.09 4.79 6.14
N MET A 139 14.29 5.22 7.11
CA MET A 139 13.77 6.58 7.18
C MET A 139 14.87 7.60 7.47
N GLU A 140 15.88 7.26 8.29
CA GLU A 140 17.09 8.07 8.48
C GLU A 140 17.88 8.21 7.16
N LYS A 141 18.06 7.11 6.42
CA LYS A 141 18.67 7.09 5.08
C LYS A 141 17.92 8.00 4.10
N ILE A 142 16.59 7.92 4.07
CA ILE A 142 15.73 8.77 3.23
C ILE A 142 15.85 10.24 3.63
N ALA A 143 15.80 10.55 4.93
CA ALA A 143 15.89 11.91 5.44
C ALA A 143 17.23 12.56 5.05
N ALA A 144 18.33 11.83 5.23
CA ALA A 144 19.66 12.27 4.79
C ALA A 144 19.71 12.50 3.26
N PHE A 145 19.16 11.58 2.46
CA PHE A 145 19.11 11.71 0.99
C PHE A 145 18.35 12.96 0.53
N LEU A 146 17.24 13.27 1.19
CA LEU A 146 16.40 14.44 0.89
C LEU A 146 16.87 15.73 1.59
N SER A 147 17.88 15.65 2.46
CA SER A 147 18.35 16.76 3.29
C SER A 147 17.23 17.36 4.17
N ILE A 148 16.46 16.48 4.81
CA ILE A 148 15.40 16.81 5.77
C ILE A 148 15.70 16.19 7.14
N ASN A 149 14.99 16.63 8.17
CA ASN A 149 15.10 16.04 9.50
C ASN A 149 14.47 14.65 9.54
N THR A 150 15.14 13.71 10.21
CA THR A 150 14.57 12.40 10.51
C THR A 150 13.30 12.55 11.37
N PRO A 151 12.23 11.80 11.08
CA PRO A 151 11.04 11.82 11.93
C PRO A 151 11.35 11.31 13.35
N THR A 152 10.81 11.99 14.37
CA THR A 152 11.07 11.68 15.79
C THR A 152 10.14 10.62 16.38
N GLN A 153 9.03 10.31 15.70
CA GLN A 153 7.96 9.42 16.17
C GLN A 153 8.24 7.96 15.77
N LYS A 154 9.17 7.32 16.49
CA LYS A 154 9.65 5.96 16.18
C LYS A 154 8.55 4.89 16.25
N ASP A 155 7.61 5.06 17.18
CA ASP A 155 6.45 4.19 17.40
C ASP A 155 5.57 4.06 16.15
N LYS A 156 5.52 5.10 15.30
CA LYS A 156 4.74 5.07 14.07
C LYS A 156 5.32 4.19 12.97
N PHE A 157 6.62 3.89 13.01
CA PHE A 157 7.27 3.01 12.03
C PHE A 157 6.86 1.54 12.19
N SER A 158 6.34 1.17 13.36
CA SER A 158 5.87 -0.17 13.68
C SER A 158 4.49 -0.48 13.09
N ILE A 159 3.76 0.54 12.61
CA ILE A 159 2.39 0.41 12.15
C ILE A 159 2.36 -0.22 10.75
N LYS A 160 1.72 -1.39 10.65
CA LYS A 160 1.45 -2.03 9.36
C LYS A 160 0.23 -1.40 8.70
N VAL A 161 0.43 -0.46 7.78
CA VAL A 161 -0.67 0.29 7.12
C VAL A 161 -1.38 -0.50 6.02
N ASN A 162 -0.71 -1.50 5.45
CA ASN A 162 -1.15 -2.19 4.23
C ASN A 162 -1.25 -3.71 4.42
N ASP A 163 -1.80 -4.15 5.56
CA ASP A 163 -2.08 -5.58 5.80
C ASP A 163 -3.58 -5.88 5.74
N THR A 164 -3.92 -7.17 5.75
CA THR A 164 -5.33 -7.59 5.65
C THR A 164 -6.18 -7.11 6.83
N PHE A 165 -5.57 -7.00 8.01
CA PHE A 165 -6.26 -6.51 9.20
C PHE A 165 -6.63 -5.03 9.02
N THR A 166 -5.65 -4.17 8.75
CA THR A 166 -5.85 -2.72 8.65
C THR A 166 -6.79 -2.33 7.51
N ARG A 167 -6.82 -3.10 6.42
CA ARG A 167 -7.75 -2.88 5.30
C ARG A 167 -9.23 -3.17 5.60
N CYS A 168 -9.54 -3.86 6.70
CA CYS A 168 -10.92 -3.99 7.17
C CYS A 168 -11.44 -2.66 7.74
N PHE A 169 -10.56 -1.81 8.25
CA PHE A 169 -10.89 -0.59 8.98
C PHE A 169 -10.91 0.67 8.10
N PRO A 170 -11.43 1.79 8.62
CA PRO A 170 -12.26 1.93 9.82
C PRO A 170 -13.59 1.18 9.66
N HIS A 171 -14.11 0.72 10.79
CA HIS A 171 -15.46 0.19 10.88
C HIS A 171 -16.33 1.19 11.63
N ARG A 172 -17.47 1.56 11.02
CA ARG A 172 -18.44 2.48 11.59
C ARG A 172 -19.71 1.73 11.95
N PHE A 173 -20.26 2.03 13.12
CA PHE A 173 -21.48 1.43 13.62
C PHE A 173 -22.26 2.44 14.46
N THR A 174 -23.54 2.16 14.69
CA THR A 174 -24.45 3.08 15.38
C THR A 174 -25.11 2.39 16.57
N ILE A 175 -25.06 3.03 17.74
CA ILE A 175 -25.81 2.60 18.94
C ILE A 175 -26.63 3.78 19.42
N SER A 176 -27.93 3.61 19.59
CA SER A 176 -28.84 4.67 20.08
C SER A 176 -28.70 6.00 19.33
N LYS A 177 -28.58 5.96 17.99
CA LYS A 177 -28.37 7.12 17.09
C LYS A 177 -27.02 7.83 17.23
N HIS A 178 -26.10 7.32 18.04
CA HIS A 178 -24.72 7.80 18.09
C HIS A 178 -23.84 6.97 17.16
N GLU A 179 -23.05 7.63 16.32
CA GLU A 179 -22.06 6.98 15.45
C GLU A 179 -20.76 6.73 16.23
N PHE A 180 -20.23 5.53 16.08
CA PHE A 180 -18.95 5.10 16.61
C PHE A 180 -18.06 4.62 15.47
N MET A 181 -16.75 4.65 15.72
CA MET A 181 -15.74 4.16 14.81
C MET A 181 -14.70 3.36 15.56
N LEU A 182 -14.40 2.18 15.04
CA LEU A 182 -13.30 1.32 15.43
C LEU A 182 -12.21 1.42 14.37
N SER A 183 -10.97 1.66 14.77
CA SER A 183 -9.84 1.85 13.85
C SER A 183 -8.51 1.49 14.50
N PRO A 184 -7.51 0.94 13.78
CA PRO A 184 -6.14 0.80 14.26
C PRO A 184 -5.33 2.10 14.12
N PHE A 185 -5.95 3.16 13.60
CA PHE A 185 -5.33 4.47 13.39
C PHE A 185 -6.09 5.57 14.13
N GLU A 186 -5.36 6.58 14.55
CA GLU A 186 -5.94 7.84 15.01
C GLU A 186 -6.59 8.60 13.85
N GLY A 187 -7.67 9.32 14.17
CA GLY A 187 -8.43 10.10 13.23
C GLY A 187 -9.32 9.25 12.33
N ILE A 188 -9.82 9.87 11.25
CA ILE A 188 -10.72 9.22 10.29
C ILE A 188 -9.98 8.49 9.16
N PHE A 189 -8.71 8.12 9.38
CA PHE A 189 -7.91 7.50 8.33
C PHE A 189 -8.58 6.20 7.85
N ASP A 190 -8.87 6.14 6.56
CA ASP A 190 -9.47 4.99 5.88
C ASP A 190 -8.58 4.59 4.70
N PRO A 191 -7.91 3.42 4.75
CA PRO A 191 -7.06 2.94 3.65
C PRO A 191 -7.85 2.63 2.36
N LYS A 192 -9.19 2.62 2.40
CA LYS A 192 -10.07 2.44 1.24
C LYS A 192 -10.55 3.78 0.67
N ASP A 193 -10.41 4.87 1.42
CA ASP A 193 -10.84 6.17 0.94
C ASP A 193 -9.91 6.62 -0.18
N ARG A 194 -10.47 6.79 -1.39
CA ARG A 194 -9.74 7.38 -2.53
C ARG A 194 -9.27 8.79 -2.20
N GLU A 195 -9.90 9.41 -1.20
CA GLU A 195 -9.58 10.70 -0.64
C GLU A 195 -8.54 10.70 0.50
N LEU A 196 -7.60 9.75 0.53
CA LEU A 196 -6.55 9.58 1.55
C LEU A 196 -5.99 10.92 2.08
N THR A 197 -6.57 11.43 3.16
CA THR A 197 -6.03 12.56 3.91
C THR A 197 -5.24 12.01 5.08
N TYR A 198 -4.09 11.42 4.76
CA TYR A 198 -3.08 11.14 5.78
C TYR A 198 -2.78 12.46 6.50
N ASN A 199 -2.94 12.50 7.83
CA ASN A 199 -2.82 13.70 8.67
C ASN A 199 -3.98 14.72 8.61
N LYS A 200 -5.22 14.34 8.26
CA LYS A 200 -6.36 15.22 8.56
C LYS A 200 -6.37 15.53 10.06
N LYS A 201 -6.61 16.80 10.43
CA LYS A 201 -6.82 17.15 11.84
C LYS A 201 -7.89 16.24 12.42
N ASP A 202 -7.49 15.55 13.47
CA ASP A 202 -8.36 14.66 14.18
C ASP A 202 -9.20 15.47 15.17
N HIS A 203 -10.50 15.51 14.91
CA HIS A 203 -11.49 16.20 15.73
C HIS A 203 -12.41 15.21 16.46
N ARG A 204 -12.05 13.92 16.49
CA ARG A 204 -12.90 12.90 17.10
C ARG A 204 -12.77 12.92 18.62
N PHE A 205 -13.88 12.58 19.27
CA PHE A 205 -13.89 12.29 20.70
C PHE A 205 -13.55 10.82 20.93
N TYR A 206 -12.44 10.55 21.62
CA TYR A 206 -11.98 9.20 21.90
C TYR A 206 -12.61 8.69 23.18
N ILE A 207 -13.25 7.53 23.06
CA ILE A 207 -13.77 6.77 24.19
C ILE A 207 -12.64 5.95 24.80
N THR A 208 -11.81 5.35 23.95
CA THR A 208 -10.54 4.73 24.32
C THR A 208 -9.54 4.79 23.16
N ARG A 209 -8.26 4.92 23.49
CA ARG A 209 -7.13 4.91 22.53
C ARG A 209 -6.34 3.59 22.54
N SER A 210 -6.78 2.64 23.35
CA SER A 210 -6.05 1.39 23.61
C SER A 210 -7.02 0.25 23.88
N TYR A 211 -8.07 0.14 23.07
CA TYR A 211 -8.94 -1.02 23.09
C TYR A 211 -8.15 -2.24 22.63
N ILE A 212 -8.08 -3.27 23.47
CA ILE A 212 -7.38 -4.52 23.17
C ILE A 212 -8.42 -5.63 23.11
N SER A 213 -8.59 -6.22 21.93
CA SER A 213 -9.42 -7.40 21.75
C SER A 213 -8.61 -8.66 22.07
N GLU A 214 -9.23 -9.63 22.73
CA GLU A 214 -8.64 -10.96 22.95
C GLU A 214 -8.29 -11.66 21.63
N ARG A 215 -9.00 -11.34 20.54
CA ARG A 215 -8.76 -11.93 19.20
C ARG A 215 -7.52 -11.35 18.53
N PHE A 216 -7.16 -10.12 18.88
CA PHE A 216 -6.05 -9.38 18.27
C PHE A 216 -5.22 -8.66 19.36
N PRO A 217 -4.59 -9.40 20.29
CA PRO A 217 -3.93 -8.80 21.46
C PRO A 217 -2.76 -7.89 21.09
N GLN A 218 -2.18 -8.10 19.91
CA GLN A 218 -1.05 -7.31 19.37
C GLN A 218 -1.50 -6.10 18.55
N ARG A 219 -2.80 -5.81 18.46
CA ARG A 219 -3.37 -4.74 17.64
C ARG A 219 -4.26 -3.84 18.49
N PRO A 220 -3.69 -2.85 19.19
CA PRO A 220 -4.50 -1.86 19.89
C PRO A 220 -5.37 -1.09 18.89
N LEU A 221 -6.61 -0.83 19.29
CA LEU A 221 -7.61 -0.12 18.50
C LEU A 221 -8.08 1.13 19.21
N TYR A 222 -8.51 2.08 18.41
CA TYR A 222 -9.15 3.30 18.82
C TYR A 222 -10.67 3.15 18.67
N ILE A 223 -11.40 3.54 19.72
CA ILE A 223 -12.85 3.68 19.68
C ILE A 223 -13.18 5.15 19.86
N SER A 224 -13.90 5.72 18.90
CA SER A 224 -14.16 7.16 18.88
C SER A 224 -15.50 7.51 18.24
N THR A 225 -16.01 8.69 18.54
CA THR A 225 -17.25 9.24 17.99
C THR A 225 -17.02 10.67 17.47
N PRO A 226 -17.83 11.21 16.54
CA PRO A 226 -17.62 12.54 15.98
C PRO A 226 -17.76 13.70 16.99
N LYS A 227 -18.49 13.52 18.10
CA LYS A 227 -18.77 14.57 19.09
C LYS A 227 -18.70 14.02 20.51
N PRO A 228 -18.41 14.85 21.53
CA PRO A 228 -18.45 14.43 22.93
C PRO A 228 -19.80 13.85 23.32
N ILE A 229 -19.79 12.74 24.05
CA ILE A 229 -20.98 12.08 24.62
C ILE A 229 -20.64 11.51 26.00
N THR A 230 -21.66 11.36 26.85
CA THR A 230 -21.52 10.67 28.14
C THR A 230 -21.50 9.16 27.93
N ILE A 231 -20.43 8.50 28.35
CA ILE A 231 -20.28 7.05 28.26
C ILE A 231 -20.73 6.41 29.57
N THR A 232 -21.91 5.79 29.57
CA THR A 232 -22.38 4.97 30.68
C THR A 232 -21.77 3.57 30.60
N PRO A 233 -21.69 2.81 31.72
CA PRO A 233 -21.22 1.42 31.67
C PRO A 233 -22.01 0.54 30.68
N THR A 234 -23.33 0.72 30.61
CA THR A 234 -24.19 0.01 29.65
C THR A 234 -23.85 0.35 28.21
N LEU A 235 -23.67 1.65 27.89
CA LEU A 235 -23.29 2.06 26.54
C LEU A 235 -21.89 1.55 26.18
N TYR A 236 -20.94 1.60 27.11
CA TYR A 236 -19.60 1.06 26.89
C TYR A 236 -19.63 -0.45 26.57
N ALA A 237 -20.40 -1.23 27.34
CA ALA A 237 -20.58 -2.66 27.07
C ALA A 237 -21.17 -2.91 25.66
N GLN A 238 -22.20 -2.15 25.27
CA GLN A 238 -22.77 -2.25 23.91
C GLN A 238 -21.75 -1.91 22.82
N ILE A 239 -20.90 -0.91 23.05
CA ILE A 239 -19.84 -0.51 22.12
C ILE A 239 -18.80 -1.64 21.98
N THR A 240 -18.36 -2.22 23.09
CA THR A 240 -17.37 -3.31 23.07
C THR A 240 -17.95 -4.59 22.47
N ASP A 241 -19.23 -4.90 22.73
CA ASP A 241 -19.91 -6.06 22.13
C ASP A 241 -20.00 -5.92 20.60
N GLN A 242 -20.34 -4.74 20.10
CA GLN A 242 -20.34 -4.46 18.65
C GLN A 242 -18.93 -4.53 18.05
N ALA A 243 -17.92 -4.02 18.76
CA ALA A 243 -16.52 -4.10 18.33
C ALA A 243 -16.07 -5.57 18.22
N GLU A 244 -16.31 -6.40 19.25
CA GLU A 244 -15.95 -7.83 19.22
C GLU A 244 -16.71 -8.62 18.17
N ALA A 245 -18.00 -8.32 17.97
CA ALA A 245 -18.79 -8.95 16.91
C ALA A 245 -18.20 -8.66 15.52
N TYR A 246 -17.74 -7.43 15.29
CA TYR A 246 -17.06 -7.07 14.04
C TYR A 246 -15.67 -7.72 13.93
N LEU A 247 -14.89 -7.74 15.01
CA LEU A 247 -13.56 -8.37 15.02
C LEU A 247 -13.62 -9.88 14.77
N LEU A 248 -14.69 -10.55 15.21
CA LEU A 248 -14.96 -11.94 14.82
C LEU A 248 -15.14 -12.08 13.29
N GLN A 249 -15.79 -11.11 12.63
CA GLN A 249 -15.91 -11.12 11.16
C GLN A 249 -14.54 -10.89 10.50
N VAL A 250 -13.74 -9.94 11.00
CA VAL A 250 -12.36 -9.71 10.52
C VAL A 250 -11.52 -10.98 10.61
N GLN A 251 -11.60 -11.70 11.74
CA GLN A 251 -10.90 -12.97 11.93
C GLN A 251 -11.31 -14.02 10.88
N LYS A 252 -12.62 -14.13 10.59
CA LYS A 252 -13.13 -15.05 9.54
C LYS A 252 -12.64 -14.65 8.14
N LEU A 253 -12.64 -13.35 7.83
CA LEU A 253 -12.13 -12.83 6.55
C LEU A 253 -10.64 -13.14 6.38
N GLN A 254 -9.84 -12.95 7.43
CA GLN A 254 -8.42 -13.28 7.39
C GLN A 254 -8.17 -14.78 7.22
N ALA A 255 -8.92 -15.62 7.92
CA ALA A 255 -8.81 -17.08 7.74
C ALA A 255 -9.15 -17.51 6.30
N LEU A 256 -10.18 -16.91 5.70
CA LEU A 256 -10.54 -17.18 4.30
C LEU A 256 -9.42 -16.69 3.35
N TYR A 257 -8.90 -15.49 3.56
CA TYR A 257 -7.78 -14.98 2.78
C TYR A 257 -6.53 -15.86 2.92
N ASP A 258 -6.15 -16.25 4.13
CA ASP A 258 -4.97 -17.06 4.39
C ASP A 258 -5.04 -18.44 3.75
N LYS A 259 -6.25 -18.99 3.60
CA LYS A 259 -6.50 -20.23 2.87
C LYS A 259 -6.24 -20.11 1.36
N HIS A 260 -6.46 -18.94 0.78
CA HIS A 260 -6.46 -18.74 -0.67
C HIS A 260 -5.31 -17.86 -1.20
N LYS A 261 -4.57 -17.19 -0.32
CA LYS A 261 -3.43 -16.35 -0.72
C LYS A 261 -2.36 -17.20 -1.41
N LEU A 262 -1.82 -16.67 -2.48
CA LEU A 262 -0.69 -17.24 -3.20
C LEU A 262 0.61 -16.94 -2.47
N THR A 263 1.53 -17.90 -2.50
CA THR A 263 2.92 -17.72 -2.08
C THR A 263 3.80 -17.49 -3.30
N PRO A 264 4.99 -16.88 -3.15
CA PRO A 264 5.96 -16.80 -4.25
C PRO A 264 6.29 -18.18 -4.84
N GLN A 265 6.36 -19.24 -4.00
CA GLN A 265 6.59 -20.59 -4.47
C GLN A 265 5.48 -21.09 -5.40
N ALA A 266 4.21 -20.79 -5.11
CA ALA A 266 3.10 -21.15 -5.97
C ALA A 266 3.22 -20.51 -7.36
N ILE A 267 3.75 -19.27 -7.43
CA ILE A 267 4.04 -18.60 -8.71
C ILE A 267 5.13 -19.37 -9.47
N LEU A 268 6.25 -19.71 -8.82
CA LEU A 268 7.35 -20.44 -9.45
C LEU A 268 6.89 -21.82 -9.97
N SER A 269 6.15 -22.58 -9.16
CA SER A 269 5.58 -23.88 -9.57
C SER A 269 4.62 -23.76 -10.75
N TYR A 270 3.83 -22.68 -10.81
CA TYR A 270 2.97 -22.40 -11.96
C TYR A 270 3.82 -22.13 -13.21
N LEU A 271 4.89 -21.33 -13.12
CA LEU A 271 5.74 -21.02 -14.27
C LEU A 271 6.41 -22.26 -14.87
N THR A 272 6.85 -23.21 -14.05
CA THR A 272 7.41 -24.49 -14.53
C THR A 272 6.42 -25.29 -15.38
N SER A 273 5.12 -25.21 -15.08
CA SER A 273 4.07 -25.90 -15.85
C SER A 273 3.48 -25.06 -16.99
N HIS A 274 3.87 -23.79 -17.12
CA HIS A 274 3.36 -22.84 -18.14
C HIS A 274 4.49 -22.20 -18.95
N PRO A 275 5.16 -22.94 -19.87
CA PRO A 275 6.38 -22.49 -20.55
C PRO A 275 6.22 -21.19 -21.36
N LYS A 276 5.03 -20.91 -21.90
CA LYS A 276 4.76 -19.66 -22.63
C LYS A 276 4.85 -18.44 -21.71
N THR A 277 4.21 -18.51 -20.54
CA THR A 277 4.24 -17.45 -19.53
C THR A 277 5.64 -17.30 -18.93
N LEU A 278 6.32 -18.43 -18.63
CA LEU A 278 7.71 -18.41 -18.19
C LEU A 278 8.61 -17.69 -19.20
N LYS A 279 8.56 -18.07 -20.48
CA LYS A 279 9.35 -17.44 -21.54
C LYS A 279 9.06 -15.94 -21.66
N HIS A 280 7.79 -15.54 -21.55
CA HIS A 280 7.42 -14.14 -21.55
C HIS A 280 8.11 -13.39 -20.38
N LEU A 281 7.99 -13.88 -19.15
CA LEU A 281 8.63 -13.23 -17.99
C LEU A 281 10.16 -13.26 -18.06
N GLN A 282 10.76 -14.32 -18.60
CA GLN A 282 12.21 -14.41 -18.82
C GLN A 282 12.70 -13.35 -19.80
N SER A 283 11.87 -12.95 -20.77
CA SER A 283 12.18 -11.83 -21.66
C SER A 283 11.91 -10.46 -21.01
N THR A 284 10.86 -10.34 -20.19
CA THR A 284 10.41 -9.06 -19.63
C THR A 284 11.22 -8.62 -18.42
N LEU A 285 11.45 -9.51 -17.44
CA LEU A 285 12.05 -9.15 -16.15
C LEU A 285 13.49 -8.63 -16.23
N PRO A 286 14.41 -9.20 -17.04
CA PRO A 286 15.76 -8.68 -17.15
C PRO A 286 15.80 -7.21 -17.56
N ASP A 287 14.94 -6.81 -18.51
CA ASP A 287 14.84 -5.41 -18.95
C ASP A 287 14.32 -4.50 -17.84
N GLN A 288 13.36 -4.96 -17.04
CA GLN A 288 12.80 -4.17 -15.94
C GLN A 288 13.75 -4.05 -14.74
N ILE A 289 14.65 -5.02 -14.55
CA ILE A 289 15.54 -5.10 -13.39
C ILE A 289 16.93 -4.53 -13.68
N THR A 290 17.33 -4.44 -14.96
CA THR A 290 18.62 -3.89 -15.37
C THR A 290 18.89 -2.49 -14.79
N PRO A 291 17.95 -1.52 -14.86
CA PRO A 291 18.19 -0.20 -14.26
C PRO A 291 18.39 -0.25 -12.74
N ILE A 292 17.69 -1.14 -12.05
CA ILE A 292 17.85 -1.35 -10.60
C ILE A 292 19.23 -1.93 -10.31
N SER A 293 19.65 -2.94 -11.08
CA SER A 293 20.94 -3.60 -10.93
C SER A 293 22.11 -2.65 -11.14
N GLN A 294 21.96 -1.67 -12.04
CA GLN A 294 22.96 -0.62 -12.27
C GLN A 294 23.03 0.39 -11.13
N LEU A 295 21.88 0.75 -10.54
CA LEU A 295 21.78 1.77 -9.48
C LEU A 295 22.06 1.22 -8.08
N ALA A 296 21.67 -0.03 -7.81
CA ALA A 296 21.73 -0.68 -6.51
C ALA A 296 21.90 -2.21 -6.69
N PRO A 297 23.09 -2.68 -7.14
CA PRO A 297 23.33 -4.08 -7.50
C PRO A 297 23.11 -5.06 -6.36
N GLN A 298 23.24 -4.62 -5.11
CA GLN A 298 23.00 -5.43 -3.93
C GLN A 298 21.52 -5.81 -3.75
N ILE A 299 20.58 -5.00 -4.26
CA ILE A 299 19.15 -5.25 -4.05
C ILE A 299 18.69 -6.49 -4.82
N PRO A 300 18.83 -6.58 -6.17
CA PRO A 300 18.39 -7.77 -6.90
C PRO A 300 19.13 -9.04 -6.51
N LYS A 301 20.39 -8.93 -6.07
CA LYS A 301 21.17 -10.08 -5.56
C LYS A 301 20.55 -10.72 -4.32
N ASN A 302 19.85 -9.93 -3.51
CA ASN A 302 19.22 -10.40 -2.27
C ASN A 302 17.76 -10.86 -2.47
N TRP A 303 17.23 -10.77 -3.69
CA TRP A 303 15.88 -11.21 -4.02
C TRP A 303 15.81 -12.71 -4.22
N LEU A 304 15.53 -13.44 -3.14
CA LEU A 304 15.52 -14.90 -3.10
C LEU A 304 14.71 -15.52 -4.26
N TYR A 305 13.47 -15.08 -4.47
CA TYR A 305 12.58 -15.70 -5.44
C TYR A 305 12.90 -15.26 -6.87
N TYR A 306 13.44 -14.06 -7.05
CA TYR A 306 14.00 -13.69 -8.35
C TYR A 306 15.23 -14.53 -8.70
N GLN A 307 16.13 -14.80 -7.75
CA GLN A 307 17.27 -15.69 -7.99
C GLN A 307 16.80 -17.11 -8.34
N GLU A 308 15.78 -17.64 -7.66
CA GLU A 308 15.19 -18.95 -7.99
C GLU A 308 14.54 -18.94 -9.39
N PHE A 309 13.79 -17.89 -9.73
CA PHE A 309 13.21 -17.70 -11.05
C PHE A 309 14.25 -17.76 -12.18
N LEU A 310 15.46 -17.20 -11.97
CA LEU A 310 16.54 -17.23 -12.96
C LEU A 310 17.08 -18.65 -13.23
N THR A 311 16.71 -19.64 -12.41
CA THR A 311 17.13 -21.05 -12.58
C THR A 311 16.12 -21.93 -13.31
N LEU A 312 14.90 -21.41 -13.56
CA LEU A 312 13.83 -22.09 -14.30
C LEU A 312 14.08 -22.05 -15.82
#